data_AF-A0A7S4GA59-F1
#
_entry.id   AF-A0A7S4GA59-F1
#
_cell.length_a   1.000
_cell.length_b   1.000
_cell.length_c   1.000
_cell.angle_alpha   90.00
_cell.angle_beta   90.00
_cell.angle_gamma   90.00
#
_symmetry.space_group_name_H-M   'P 1'
#
loop_
_entity.id
_entity.type
_entity.pdbx_description
1 polymer ?
#
loop_
_entity_poly.entity_id
_entity_poly.type
_entity_poly.pdbx_seq_one_letter_code
_entity_poly.pdbx_strand_id
1 'polypeptide(L)'
;DKIFDDVYPKISMTSVDDVDTRKLPFDSQKSALSLVDLYEKDYVDKMKLEKAKNPNTDQEVAEELTFEQKEEREALYLWMRVSKALDTLCNAHYTPKALGQSDLKCTVIKAPALRMEEATPTAVSNAQMLTPEELYNMPGKRSHLAFKSQEELTRHDRAVLRRTVKSSIRKKNKRQEMEAEQKEMSKKLHKKAEREAKIAHAEAAGEEPPAAEDEVKMLHPKHKKRKIWAKHNARAEGA
;
A
#
# COMPACT_ATOMS: atom_id res chain seq x y z
N ASP A 1 0.66 -12.46 -30.15
CA ASP A 1 0.59 -11.17 -29.45
C ASP A 1 -0.39 -11.27 -28.28
N LYS A 2 0.05 -10.97 -27.05
CA LYS A 2 -0.77 -11.04 -25.82
C LYS A 2 -1.54 -9.72 -25.60
N ILE A 3 -2.30 -9.28 -26.59
CA ILE A 3 -3.08 -8.04 -26.53
C ILE A 3 -4.55 -8.46 -26.46
N PHE A 4 -5.07 -8.57 -25.24
CA PHE A 4 -6.47 -8.90 -24.96
C PHE A 4 -7.19 -7.68 -24.41
N ASP A 5 -8.41 -7.44 -24.86
CA ASP A 5 -9.29 -6.35 -24.43
C ASP A 5 -10.16 -6.77 -23.24
N ASP A 6 -9.56 -7.49 -22.29
CA ASP A 6 -10.26 -7.97 -21.10
C ASP A 6 -10.41 -6.85 -20.06
N VAL A 7 -11.58 -6.78 -19.42
CA VAL A 7 -11.82 -5.84 -18.32
C VAL A 7 -11.03 -6.26 -17.09
N TYR A 8 -10.04 -5.47 -16.69
CA TYR A 8 -9.26 -5.72 -15.49
C TYR A 8 -10.02 -5.32 -14.21
N PRO A 9 -9.86 -6.06 -13.10
CA PRO A 9 -10.44 -5.67 -11.83
C PRO A 9 -9.84 -4.34 -11.35
N LYS A 10 -10.69 -3.44 -10.85
CA LYS A 10 -10.24 -2.17 -10.26
C LYS A 10 -9.46 -2.47 -8.98
N ILE A 11 -8.18 -2.12 -8.94
CA ILE A 11 -7.40 -2.13 -7.70
C ILE A 11 -7.86 -0.92 -6.89
N SER A 12 -8.41 -1.15 -5.70
CA SER A 12 -8.74 -0.06 -4.78
C SER A 12 -7.45 0.61 -4.32
N MET A 13 -7.12 1.78 -4.86
CA MET A 13 -6.04 2.64 -4.34
C MET A 13 -6.44 3.13 -2.95
N THR A 14 -6.19 2.30 -1.95
CA THR A 14 -6.50 2.61 -0.53
C THR A 14 -5.45 2.05 0.41
N SER A 15 -4.34 1.46 -0.08
CA SER A 15 -3.16 1.37 0.76
C SER A 15 -2.54 2.77 0.84
N VAL A 16 -2.47 3.29 2.06
CA VAL A 16 -1.80 4.54 2.44
C VAL A 16 -0.39 4.66 1.85
N ASP A 17 0.21 3.53 1.47
CA ASP A 17 1.53 3.40 0.86
C ASP A 17 1.66 3.90 -0.60
N ASP A 18 0.54 4.13 -1.31
CA ASP A 18 0.56 4.69 -2.69
C ASP A 18 0.59 6.23 -2.71
N VAL A 19 0.51 6.89 -1.55
CA VAL A 19 0.76 8.32 -1.44
C VAL A 19 2.24 8.54 -1.64
N ASP A 20 2.60 9.16 -2.77
CA ASP A 20 3.98 9.47 -3.11
C ASP A 20 4.68 10.16 -1.92
N THR A 21 5.52 9.41 -1.20
CA THR A 21 6.52 9.91 -0.23
C THR A 21 7.60 10.78 -0.89
N ARG A 22 7.36 11.19 -2.14
CA ARG A 22 8.30 11.89 -3.00
C ARG A 22 8.08 13.38 -2.81
N LYS A 23 9.01 13.93 -2.03
CA LYS A 23 9.36 15.35 -1.86
C LYS A 23 8.57 16.02 -0.73
N LEU A 24 9.03 15.80 0.50
CA LEU A 24 8.90 16.86 1.50
C LEU A 24 9.60 18.10 0.91
N PRO A 25 8.90 19.22 0.71
CA PRO A 25 9.51 20.42 0.17
C PRO A 25 10.63 20.88 1.11
N PHE A 26 11.83 21.12 0.57
CA PHE A 26 12.91 21.74 1.32
C PHE A 26 12.56 23.22 1.53
N ASP A 27 12.37 23.63 2.78
CA ASP A 27 12.16 25.04 3.11
C ASP A 27 13.50 25.78 2.99
N SER A 28 13.53 26.82 2.14
CA SER A 28 14.71 27.67 1.90
C SER A 28 14.77 28.86 2.88
N GLN A 29 13.78 29.01 3.76
CA GLN A 29 13.78 30.05 4.78
C GLN A 29 14.77 29.74 5.90
N LYS A 30 15.26 30.80 6.57
CA LYS A 30 16.13 30.64 7.74
C LYS A 30 15.32 30.03 8.88
N SER A 31 15.89 29.06 9.59
CA SER A 31 15.22 28.40 10.70
C SER A 31 14.88 29.39 11.81
N ALA A 32 13.62 29.36 12.28
CA ALA A 32 13.17 30.14 13.43
C ALA A 32 13.75 29.63 14.76
N LEU A 33 14.23 28.38 14.77
CA LEU A 33 14.80 27.71 15.94
C LEU A 33 16.32 27.87 15.96
N SER A 34 16.88 28.03 17.15
CA SER A 34 18.33 28.03 17.36
C SER A 34 18.90 26.62 17.21
N LEU A 35 20.20 26.52 16.94
CA LEU A 35 20.92 25.25 16.86
C LEU A 35 20.76 24.43 18.17
N VAL A 36 20.75 25.10 19.32
CA VAL A 36 20.53 24.46 20.63
C VAL A 36 19.16 23.78 20.70
N ASP A 37 18.11 24.48 20.30
CA ASP A 37 16.72 23.97 20.34
C ASP A 37 16.54 22.78 19.39
N LEU A 38 17.22 22.79 18.24
CA LEU A 38 17.19 21.67 17.30
C LEU A 38 17.84 20.42 17.89
N TYR A 39 18.97 20.58 18.59
CA TYR A 39 19.62 19.46 19.29
C TYR A 39 18.77 18.94 20.45
N GLU A 40 18.10 19.82 21.19
CA GLU A 40 17.18 19.40 22.25
C GLU A 40 16.03 18.56 21.69
N LYS A 41 15.40 19.04 20.61
CA LYS A 41 14.31 18.31 19.93
C LYS A 41 14.76 16.95 19.40
N ASP A 42 15.87 16.91 18.66
CA ASP A 42 16.43 15.65 18.14
C ASP A 42 16.81 14.67 19.26
N TYR A 43 17.32 15.17 20.39
CA TYR A 43 17.59 14.34 21.56
C TYR A 43 16.32 13.75 22.18
N VAL A 44 15.27 14.58 22.35
CA VAL A 44 13.97 14.13 22.85
C VAL A 44 13.34 13.10 21.91
N ASP A 45 13.41 13.32 20.60
CA ASP A 45 12.87 12.40 19.59
C ASP A 45 13.62 11.07 19.56
N LYS A 46 14.96 11.10 19.66
CA LYS A 46 15.76 9.88 19.83
C LYS A 46 15.39 9.15 21.12
N MET A 47 15.23 9.87 22.23
CA MET A 47 14.77 9.28 23.49
C MET A 47 13.38 8.64 23.37
N LYS A 48 12.44 9.27 22.66
CA LYS A 48 11.12 8.70 22.38
C LYS A 48 11.21 7.44 21.51
N LEU A 49 12.02 7.47 20.45
CA LEU A 49 12.25 6.31 19.57
C LEU A 49 12.87 5.13 20.32
N GLU A 50 13.85 5.38 21.19
CA GLU A 50 14.44 4.33 22.04
C GLU A 50 13.45 3.78 23.07
N LYS A 51 12.56 4.63 23.63
CA LYS A 51 11.45 4.17 24.48
C LYS A 51 10.43 3.34 23.70
N ALA A 52 10.07 3.74 22.48
CA ALA A 52 9.13 3.03 21.63
C ALA A 52 9.64 1.65 21.17
N LYS A 53 10.96 1.45 21.08
CA LYS A 53 11.58 0.13 20.82
C LYS A 53 11.46 -0.85 22.00
N ASN A 54 11.18 -0.35 23.21
CA ASN A 54 11.03 -1.19 24.39
C ASN A 54 9.54 -1.54 24.61
N PRO A 55 9.11 -2.80 24.39
CA PRO A 55 7.70 -3.19 24.33
C PRO A 55 6.98 -3.26 25.70
N ASN A 56 7.62 -2.80 26.79
CA ASN A 56 7.10 -2.92 28.16
C ASN A 56 6.62 -1.59 28.77
N THR A 57 6.53 -0.51 27.99
CA THR A 57 6.04 0.79 28.50
C THR A 57 4.76 1.17 27.77
N ASP A 58 3.61 0.86 28.39
CA ASP A 58 2.25 1.22 27.94
C ASP A 58 1.95 2.72 28.08
N GLN A 59 2.92 3.59 27.82
CA GLN A 59 2.68 5.02 27.74
C GLN A 59 2.51 5.39 26.26
N GLU A 60 1.25 5.56 25.87
CA GLU A 60 0.88 6.30 24.67
C GLU A 60 1.44 7.71 24.81
N VAL A 61 2.66 7.91 24.31
CA VAL A 61 3.21 9.24 24.13
C VAL A 61 2.35 9.86 23.04
N ALA A 62 1.43 10.75 23.44
CA ALA A 62 0.66 11.55 22.51
C ALA A 62 1.65 12.30 21.63
N GLU A 63 1.85 11.82 20.41
CA GLU A 63 2.62 12.52 19.40
C GLU A 63 1.93 13.88 19.20
N GLU A 64 2.71 14.95 19.31
CA GLU A 64 2.21 16.27 18.93
C GLU A 64 1.91 16.20 17.44
N LEU A 65 0.62 16.03 17.11
CA LEU A 65 0.13 16.00 15.74
C LEU A 65 0.74 17.19 14.98
N THR A 66 1.28 16.91 13.79
CA THR A 66 1.78 17.98 12.91
C THR A 66 0.64 18.96 12.63
N PHE A 67 1.00 20.19 12.24
CA PHE A 67 -0.01 21.21 11.91
C PHE A 67 -1.00 20.69 10.86
N GLU A 68 -0.50 20.04 9.81
CA GLU A 68 -1.30 19.40 8.76
C GLU A 68 -2.25 18.34 9.34
N GLN A 69 -1.76 17.45 10.22
CA GLN A 69 -2.59 16.42 10.85
C GLN A 69 -3.70 17.03 11.74
N LYS A 70 -3.45 18.18 12.37
CA LYS A 70 -4.46 18.92 13.14
C LYS A 70 -5.54 19.48 12.22
N GLU A 71 -5.16 20.12 11.12
CA GLU A 71 -6.10 20.64 10.12
C GLU A 71 -6.94 19.52 9.50
N GLU A 72 -6.30 18.39 9.13
CA GLU A 72 -7.00 17.21 8.63
C GLU A 72 -8.02 16.68 9.65
N ARG A 73 -7.62 16.59 10.92
CA ARG A 73 -8.52 16.16 12.00
C ARG A 73 -9.69 17.11 12.20
N GLU A 74 -9.46 18.41 12.13
CA GLU A 74 -10.51 19.43 12.22
C GLU A 74 -11.47 19.35 11.03
N ALA A 75 -10.95 19.22 9.81
CA ALA A 75 -11.75 19.03 8.60
C ALA A 75 -12.62 17.76 8.69
N LEU A 76 -12.05 16.64 9.16
CA LEU A 76 -12.79 15.39 9.38
C LEU A 76 -13.89 15.54 10.43
N TYR A 77 -13.62 16.27 11.52
CA TYR A 77 -14.60 16.54 12.56
C TYR A 77 -15.77 17.40 12.04
N LEU A 78 -15.48 18.47 11.30
CA LEU A 78 -16.50 19.31 10.66
C LEU A 78 -17.34 18.52 9.66
N TRP A 79 -16.69 17.71 8.83
CA TRP A 79 -17.37 16.83 7.89
C TRP A 79 -18.31 15.84 8.60
N MET A 80 -17.86 15.21 9.69
CA MET A 80 -18.68 14.28 10.47
C MET A 80 -19.90 14.98 11.08
N ARG A 81 -19.74 16.23 11.55
CA ARG A 81 -20.84 17.01 12.08
C ARG A 81 -21.87 17.38 11.02
N VAL A 82 -21.41 17.83 9.85
CA VAL A 82 -22.29 18.22 8.73
C VAL A 82 -23.02 17.02 8.14
N SER A 83 -22.31 15.92 7.87
CA SER A 83 -22.91 14.68 7.36
C SER A 83 -23.96 14.13 8.32
N LYS A 84 -23.67 14.07 9.62
CA LYS A 84 -24.67 13.66 10.62
C LYS A 84 -25.91 14.56 10.62
N ALA A 85 -25.74 15.87 10.49
CA ALA A 85 -26.88 16.80 10.40
C ALA A 85 -27.71 16.55 9.14
N LEU A 86 -27.06 16.33 7.98
CA LEU A 86 -27.73 16.01 6.72
C LEU A 86 -28.46 14.66 6.78
N ASP A 87 -27.83 13.64 7.37
CA ASP A 87 -28.42 12.31 7.55
C ASP A 87 -29.69 12.36 8.42
N THR A 88 -29.72 13.23 9.44
CA THR A 88 -30.93 13.45 10.24
C THR A 88 -32.01 14.23 9.47
N LEU A 89 -31.61 15.19 8.63
CA LEU A 89 -32.54 15.99 7.83
C LEU A 89 -33.21 15.15 6.73
N CYS A 90 -32.48 14.18 6.17
CA CYS A 90 -33.02 13.25 5.15
C CYS A 90 -33.76 12.05 5.75
N ASN A 91 -34.11 12.07 7.05
CA ASN A 91 -34.78 10.98 7.75
C ASN A 91 -34.03 9.63 7.62
N ALA A 92 -32.70 9.68 7.66
CA ALA A 92 -31.81 8.53 7.50
C ALA A 92 -31.94 7.77 6.15
N HIS A 93 -32.50 8.40 5.11
CA HIS A 93 -32.52 7.86 3.75
C HIS A 93 -31.29 8.33 2.96
N TYR A 94 -30.12 7.78 3.28
CA TYR A 94 -28.86 8.09 2.61
C TYR A 94 -28.11 6.82 2.25
N THR A 95 -27.12 6.95 1.35
CA THR A 95 -26.18 5.85 1.06
C THR A 95 -25.17 5.77 2.20
N PRO A 96 -25.06 4.64 2.92
CA PRO A 96 -24.17 4.52 4.08
C PRO A 96 -22.72 4.78 3.69
N LYS A 97 -21.95 5.33 4.63
CA LYS A 97 -20.52 5.60 4.45
C LYS A 97 -19.79 4.33 4.01
N ALA A 98 -18.92 4.45 3.01
CA ALA A 98 -18.04 3.37 2.61
C ALA A 98 -17.14 2.97 3.79
N LEU A 99 -17.09 1.68 4.09
CA LEU A 99 -16.22 1.13 5.13
C LEU A 99 -14.76 1.40 4.76
N GLY A 100 -14.10 2.28 5.51
CA GLY A 100 -12.67 2.51 5.38
C GLY A 100 -11.88 1.28 5.83
N GLN A 101 -10.67 1.10 5.29
CA GLN A 101 -9.79 0.01 5.71
C GLN A 101 -9.44 0.08 7.21
N SER A 102 -9.42 1.29 7.78
CA SER A 102 -9.19 1.55 9.21
C SER A 102 -10.31 1.01 10.10
N ASP A 103 -11.56 1.08 9.64
CA ASP A 103 -12.75 0.77 10.44
C ASP A 103 -12.93 -0.75 10.58
N LEU A 104 -12.25 -1.54 9.75
CA LEU A 104 -12.25 -3.00 9.78
C LEU A 104 -11.31 -3.59 10.83
N LYS A 105 -10.40 -2.78 11.41
CA LYS A 105 -9.47 -3.26 12.42
C LYS A 105 -10.16 -3.28 13.79
N CYS A 106 -10.98 -4.30 14.01
CA CYS A 106 -11.50 -4.60 15.34
C CYS A 106 -10.35 -5.14 16.20
N THR A 107 -9.70 -4.28 16.99
CA THR A 107 -8.72 -4.71 18.00
C THR A 107 -9.46 -5.43 19.12
N VAL A 108 -9.69 -6.74 18.96
CA VAL A 108 -10.23 -7.59 20.02
C VAL A 108 -9.14 -7.81 21.05
N ILE A 109 -9.29 -7.20 22.22
CA ILE A 109 -8.39 -7.38 23.37
C ILE A 109 -8.61 -8.79 23.92
N LYS A 110 -7.54 -9.44 24.42
CA LYS A 110 -7.62 -10.73 25.13
C LYS A 110 -8.35 -10.56 26.46
N ALA A 111 -9.66 -10.40 26.41
CA ALA A 111 -10.56 -10.23 27.54
C ALA A 111 -11.66 -11.31 27.51
N PRO A 112 -12.18 -11.74 28.67
CA PRO A 112 -13.39 -12.55 28.71
C PRO A 112 -14.57 -11.74 28.14
N ALA A 113 -15.51 -12.42 27.49
CA ALA A 113 -16.69 -11.82 26.86
C ALA A 113 -17.46 -10.92 27.83
N LEU A 114 -17.51 -11.29 29.11
CA LEU A 114 -18.08 -10.52 30.20
C LEU A 114 -17.59 -9.06 30.28
N ARG A 115 -16.34 -8.77 29.90
CA ARG A 115 -15.80 -7.39 29.96
C ARG A 115 -16.40 -6.46 28.91
N MET A 116 -16.97 -7.01 27.84
CA MET A 116 -17.66 -6.25 26.79
C MET A 116 -19.18 -6.22 27.00
N GLU A 117 -19.70 -7.03 27.92
CA GLU A 117 -21.12 -7.03 28.27
C GLU A 117 -21.47 -5.83 29.16
N GLU A 118 -22.72 -5.41 29.10
CA GLU A 118 -23.27 -4.41 30.01
C GLU A 118 -23.21 -4.93 31.46
N ALA A 119 -22.98 -4.02 32.41
CA ALA A 119 -22.92 -4.33 33.83
C ALA A 119 -24.32 -4.73 34.35
N THR A 120 -24.67 -6.00 34.19
CA THR A 120 -25.87 -6.61 34.77
C THR A 120 -25.50 -7.48 35.97
N PRO A 121 -26.31 -7.54 37.03
CA PRO A 121 -25.95 -8.22 38.27
C PRO A 121 -25.86 -9.76 38.15
N THR A 122 -26.37 -10.34 37.06
CA THR A 122 -26.46 -11.80 36.88
C THR A 122 -25.86 -12.21 35.53
N ALA A 123 -24.56 -12.00 35.35
CA ALA A 123 -23.85 -12.44 34.15
C ALA A 123 -22.78 -13.47 34.54
N VAL A 124 -22.87 -14.68 33.97
CA VAL A 124 -21.91 -15.78 34.17
C VAL A 124 -21.45 -16.27 32.81
N SER A 125 -20.44 -15.61 32.24
CA SER A 125 -19.80 -16.04 30.99
C SER A 125 -18.28 -15.93 31.10
N ASN A 126 -17.60 -17.08 31.14
CA ASN A 126 -16.14 -17.18 31.16
C ASN A 126 -15.54 -17.41 29.75
N ALA A 127 -16.35 -17.29 28.69
CA ALA A 127 -15.88 -17.48 27.33
C ALA A 127 -14.87 -16.39 26.95
N GLN A 128 -13.79 -16.76 26.27
CA GLN A 128 -12.84 -15.81 25.69
C GLN A 128 -13.37 -15.36 24.32
N MET A 129 -13.24 -14.06 24.02
CA MET A 129 -13.66 -13.53 22.71
C MET A 129 -12.74 -13.98 21.57
N LEU A 130 -11.45 -14.18 21.90
CA LEU A 130 -10.46 -14.59 20.92
C LEU A 130 -10.56 -16.08 20.63
N THR A 131 -10.54 -16.42 19.35
CA THR A 131 -10.56 -17.83 18.94
C THR A 131 -9.22 -18.50 19.28
N PRO A 132 -9.18 -19.84 19.48
CA PRO A 132 -7.93 -20.55 19.72
C PRO A 132 -6.90 -20.41 18.58
N GLU A 133 -7.34 -20.11 17.35
CA GLU A 133 -6.46 -19.88 16.21
C GLU A 133 -5.76 -18.52 16.29
N GLU A 134 -6.47 -17.47 16.69
CA GLU A 134 -5.88 -16.15 16.94
C GLU A 134 -4.94 -16.16 18.16
N LEU A 135 -5.26 -16.93 19.21
CA LEU A 135 -4.36 -17.15 20.36
C LEU A 135 -3.11 -17.96 19.96
N TYR A 136 -3.28 -18.94 19.08
CA TYR A 136 -2.23 -19.86 18.66
C TYR A 136 -2.30 -20.16 17.16
N ASN A 137 -1.47 -19.41 16.44
CA ASN A 137 -1.18 -19.64 15.04
C ASN A 137 0.09 -20.46 14.89
N MET A 138 -0.08 -21.77 14.69
CA MET A 138 1.06 -22.64 14.36
C MET A 138 1.45 -22.48 12.90
N PRO A 139 2.74 -22.25 12.58
CA PRO A 139 3.21 -22.26 11.20
C PRO A 139 2.95 -23.64 10.59
N GLY A 140 2.19 -23.70 9.48
CA GLY A 140 1.94 -24.94 8.75
C GLY A 140 0.73 -25.78 9.21
N LYS A 141 -0.17 -25.23 10.04
CA LYS A 141 -1.42 -25.86 10.55
C LYS A 141 -2.25 -26.61 9.49
N ARG A 142 -2.11 -26.25 8.21
CA ARG A 142 -2.83 -26.86 7.08
C ARG A 142 -2.27 -28.23 6.64
N SER A 143 -1.14 -28.69 7.16
CA SER A 143 -0.57 -29.99 6.82
C SER A 143 -0.08 -30.74 8.05
N HIS A 144 -0.54 -31.98 8.22
CA HIS A 144 -0.03 -32.90 9.25
C HIS A 144 1.49 -33.13 9.17
N LEU A 145 2.09 -32.82 8.01
CA LEU A 145 3.53 -32.89 7.76
C LEU A 145 4.34 -31.77 8.44
N ALA A 146 3.69 -30.71 8.92
CA ALA A 146 4.37 -29.62 9.62
C ALA A 146 4.90 -30.03 11.00
N PHE A 147 4.38 -31.13 11.56
CA PHE A 147 4.78 -31.69 12.85
C PHE A 147 5.90 -32.74 12.74
N LYS A 148 6.25 -33.18 11.53
CA LYS A 148 7.28 -34.20 11.30
C LYS A 148 8.65 -33.54 11.10
N SER A 149 9.68 -34.12 11.69
CA SER A 149 11.06 -33.74 11.39
C SER A 149 11.47 -34.20 9.98
N GLN A 150 12.51 -33.60 9.38
CA GLN A 150 12.98 -33.96 8.03
C GLN A 150 13.45 -35.43 7.93
N GLU A 151 13.81 -36.02 9.06
CA GLU A 151 14.29 -37.40 9.18
C GLU A 151 13.12 -38.40 9.21
N GLU A 152 11.99 -38.02 9.82
CA GLU A 152 10.74 -38.80 9.87
C GLU A 152 9.94 -38.76 8.56
N LEU A 153 10.39 -37.93 7.62
CA LEU A 153 9.69 -37.60 6.38
C LEU A 153 9.96 -38.66 5.31
N THR A 154 8.92 -39.40 4.95
CA THR A 154 9.03 -40.42 3.89
C THR A 154 9.39 -39.78 2.53
N ARG A 155 9.90 -40.58 1.59
CA ARG A 155 10.20 -40.07 0.22
C ARG A 155 8.94 -39.52 -0.47
N HIS A 156 7.79 -40.12 -0.23
CA HIS A 156 6.51 -39.65 -0.77
C HIS A 156 6.10 -38.31 -0.16
N ASP A 157 6.15 -38.21 1.17
CA ASP A 157 5.85 -36.99 1.92
C ASP A 157 6.71 -35.79 1.46
N ARG A 158 8.01 -36.02 1.27
CA ARG A 158 8.94 -35.00 0.71
C ARG A 158 8.54 -34.55 -0.69
N ALA A 159 8.03 -35.45 -1.53
CA ALA A 159 7.55 -35.09 -2.87
C ALA A 159 6.25 -34.27 -2.82
N VAL A 160 5.34 -34.59 -1.90
CA VAL A 160 4.11 -33.80 -1.67
C VAL A 160 4.46 -32.39 -1.20
N LEU A 161 5.34 -32.24 -0.22
CA LEU A 161 5.80 -30.93 0.26
C LEU A 161 6.44 -30.09 -0.86
N ARG A 162 7.28 -30.70 -1.70
CA ARG A 162 7.87 -30.00 -2.86
C ARG A 162 6.79 -29.53 -3.84
N ARG A 163 5.75 -30.33 -4.08
CA ARG A 163 4.64 -29.95 -4.97
C ARG A 163 3.78 -28.84 -4.37
N THR A 164 3.49 -28.87 -3.07
CA THR A 164 2.70 -27.82 -2.40
C THR A 164 3.44 -26.50 -2.40
N VAL A 165 4.75 -26.51 -2.09
CA VAL A 165 5.63 -25.32 -2.17
C VAL A 165 5.71 -24.79 -3.60
N LYS A 166 5.91 -25.66 -4.60
CA LYS A 166 5.93 -25.23 -6.01
C LYS A 166 4.58 -24.64 -6.44
N SER A 167 3.47 -25.19 -5.95
CA SER A 167 2.12 -24.69 -6.23
C SER A 167 1.88 -23.32 -5.58
N SER A 168 2.30 -23.12 -4.33
CA SER A 168 2.17 -21.83 -3.64
C SER A 168 3.02 -20.75 -4.30
N ILE A 169 4.25 -21.07 -4.69
CA ILE A 169 5.13 -20.16 -5.45
C ILE A 169 4.50 -19.81 -6.80
N ARG A 170 3.99 -20.78 -7.56
CA ARG A 170 3.31 -20.52 -8.84
C ARG A 170 2.11 -19.60 -8.68
N LYS A 171 1.28 -19.82 -7.65
CA LYS A 171 0.13 -18.95 -7.34
C LYS A 171 0.59 -17.54 -6.96
N LYS A 172 1.66 -17.41 -6.17
CA LYS A 172 2.24 -16.11 -5.79
C LYS A 172 2.78 -15.37 -7.01
N ASN A 173 3.59 -16.03 -7.84
CA ASN A 173 4.14 -15.43 -9.06
C ASN A 173 3.04 -15.01 -10.03
N LYS A 174 2.02 -15.88 -10.25
CA LYS A 174 0.87 -15.52 -11.08
C LYS A 174 0.13 -14.30 -10.53
N ARG A 175 -0.06 -14.20 -9.21
CA ARG A 175 -0.67 -13.01 -8.59
C ARG A 175 0.19 -11.76 -8.79
N GLN A 176 1.50 -11.86 -8.64
CA GLN A 176 2.44 -10.74 -8.84
C GLN A 176 2.50 -10.30 -10.31
N GLU A 177 2.50 -11.24 -11.25
CA GLU A 177 2.43 -10.97 -12.69
C GLU A 177 1.13 -10.24 -13.04
N MET A 178 -0.02 -10.75 -12.57
CA MET A 178 -1.31 -10.09 -12.77
C MET A 178 -1.36 -8.69 -12.15
N GLU A 179 -0.79 -8.51 -10.96
CA GLU A 179 -0.72 -7.21 -10.28
C GLU A 179 0.21 -6.23 -11.01
N ALA A 180 1.36 -6.70 -11.50
CA ALA A 180 2.29 -5.90 -12.29
C ALA A 180 1.67 -5.49 -13.64
N GLU A 181 1.04 -6.43 -14.33
CA GLU A 181 0.30 -6.16 -15.58
C GLU A 181 -0.83 -5.15 -15.34
N GLN A 182 -1.59 -5.29 -14.25
CA GLN A 182 -2.63 -4.33 -13.87
C GLN A 182 -2.06 -2.94 -13.55
N LYS A 183 -0.92 -2.86 -12.84
CA LYS A 183 -0.25 -1.59 -12.55
C LYS A 183 0.35 -0.94 -13.81
N GLU A 184 0.85 -1.71 -14.76
CA GLU A 184 1.30 -1.17 -16.04
C GLU A 184 0.14 -0.67 -16.89
N MET A 185 -0.97 -1.42 -16.92
CA MET A 185 -2.19 -1.03 -17.62
C MET A 185 -2.81 0.21 -17.01
N SER A 186 -2.88 0.34 -15.68
CA SER A 186 -3.38 1.55 -15.02
C SER A 186 -2.51 2.77 -15.36
N LYS A 187 -1.18 2.65 -15.36
CA LYS A 187 -0.27 3.72 -15.78
C LYS A 187 -0.49 4.14 -17.25
N LYS A 188 -0.72 3.18 -18.15
CA LYS A 188 -1.03 3.46 -19.56
C LYS A 188 -2.36 4.19 -19.71
N LEU A 189 -3.39 3.78 -18.96
CA LEU A 189 -4.69 4.44 -18.94
C LEU A 189 -4.60 5.86 -18.37
N HIS A 190 -3.88 6.07 -17.27
CA HIS A 190 -3.62 7.41 -16.73
C HIS A 190 -2.91 8.32 -17.75
N LYS A 191 -1.86 7.81 -18.42
CA LYS A 191 -1.16 8.57 -19.46
C LYS A 191 -2.05 8.88 -20.67
N LYS A 192 -2.99 8.00 -21.01
CA LYS A 192 -3.98 8.24 -22.08
C LYS A 192 -4.98 9.31 -21.65
N ALA A 193 -5.54 9.22 -20.45
CA ALA A 193 -6.46 10.22 -19.90
C ALA A 193 -5.80 11.61 -19.77
N GLU A 194 -4.54 11.68 -19.35
CA GLU A 194 -3.79 12.95 -19.31
C GLU A 194 -3.60 13.57 -20.70
N ARG A 195 -3.41 12.75 -21.74
CA ARG A 195 -3.32 13.22 -23.13
C ARG A 195 -4.66 13.72 -23.64
N GLU A 196 -5.74 12.97 -23.38
CA GLU A 196 -7.11 13.36 -23.75
C GLU A 196 -7.53 14.65 -23.03
N ALA A 197 -7.20 14.81 -21.75
CA ALA A 197 -7.46 16.05 -21.00
C ALA A 197 -6.68 17.25 -21.57
N LYS A 198 -5.43 17.05 -21.99
CA LYS A 198 -4.64 18.10 -22.66
C LYS A 198 -5.22 18.50 -24.01
N ILE A 199 -5.71 17.52 -24.79
CA ILE A 199 -6.37 17.76 -26.07
C ILE A 199 -7.67 18.53 -25.84
N ALA A 200 -8.52 18.11 -24.90
CA ALA A 200 -9.77 18.79 -24.58
C ALA A 200 -9.55 20.22 -24.04
N HIS A 201 -8.50 20.43 -23.25
CA HIS A 201 -8.13 21.77 -22.79
C HIS A 201 -7.65 22.67 -23.93
N ALA A 202 -6.87 22.15 -24.88
CA ALA A 202 -6.43 22.89 -26.06
C ALA A 202 -7.62 23.24 -26.97
N GLU A 203 -8.55 22.30 -27.15
CA GLU A 203 -9.78 22.47 -27.93
C GLU A 203 -10.73 23.50 -27.29
N ALA A 204 -10.87 23.49 -25.95
CA ALA A 204 -11.64 24.49 -25.21
C ALA A 204 -10.99 25.90 -25.21
N ALA A 205 -9.66 25.97 -25.39
CA ALA A 205 -8.90 27.22 -25.51
C ALA A 205 -8.89 27.79 -26.94
N GLY A 206 -9.41 27.07 -27.93
CA GLY A 206 -9.52 27.54 -29.32
C GLY A 206 -8.21 27.54 -30.11
N GLU A 207 -7.17 26.82 -29.65
CA GLU A 207 -5.94 26.58 -30.42
C GLU A 207 -6.01 25.23 -31.16
N GLU A 208 -5.53 25.19 -32.41
CA GLU A 208 -5.48 23.95 -33.20
C GLU A 208 -4.65 22.86 -32.49
N PRO A 209 -5.09 21.58 -32.54
CA PRO A 209 -4.41 20.50 -31.82
C PRO A 209 -2.98 20.31 -32.34
N PRO A 210 -2.00 19.99 -31.47
CA PRO A 210 -0.64 19.72 -31.91
C PRO A 210 -0.63 18.51 -32.85
N ALA A 211 -0.24 18.75 -34.10
CA ALA A 211 -0.22 17.77 -35.17
C ALA A 211 0.57 16.50 -34.81
N ALA A 212 0.10 15.37 -35.34
CA ALA A 212 0.65 14.02 -35.19
C ALA A 212 2.02 13.84 -35.89
N GLU A 213 2.99 14.70 -35.62
CA GLU A 213 4.32 14.66 -36.26
C GLU A 213 5.28 13.64 -35.63
N ASP A 214 4.93 13.06 -34.49
CA ASP A 214 5.80 12.11 -33.77
C ASP A 214 5.74 10.67 -34.30
N GLU A 215 4.82 10.33 -35.23
CA GLU A 215 4.72 8.97 -35.77
C GLU A 215 5.82 8.64 -36.80
N VAL A 216 6.41 9.62 -37.49
CA VAL A 216 7.37 9.34 -38.58
C VAL A 216 8.81 9.15 -38.07
N LYS A 217 9.15 9.61 -36.85
CA LYS A 217 10.52 9.51 -36.31
C LYS A 217 10.86 8.14 -35.70
N MET A 218 9.87 7.27 -35.49
CA MET A 218 10.07 5.93 -34.89
C MET A 218 10.41 4.83 -35.90
N LEU A 219 10.33 5.09 -37.22
CA LEU A 219 10.61 4.10 -38.27
C LEU A 219 12.07 4.06 -38.77
N HIS A 220 12.98 4.83 -38.18
CA HIS A 220 14.40 4.74 -38.53
C HIS A 220 15.20 4.06 -37.41
N PRO A 221 15.68 2.82 -37.59
CA PRO A 221 16.59 2.19 -36.65
C PRO A 221 17.99 2.82 -36.77
N LYS A 222 18.11 4.09 -36.38
CA LYS A 222 19.42 4.68 -36.09
C LYS A 222 19.87 3.99 -34.80
N HIS A 223 20.99 3.28 -34.86
CA HIS A 223 21.81 2.77 -33.72
C HIS A 223 21.93 1.24 -33.53
N LYS A 224 21.87 0.43 -34.60
CA LYS A 224 22.45 -0.95 -34.57
C LYS A 224 23.66 -1.19 -35.48
N LYS A 225 23.96 -0.33 -36.46
CA LYS A 225 25.10 -0.54 -37.38
C LYS A 225 26.44 0.07 -36.92
N ARG A 226 26.46 0.96 -35.92
CA ARG A 226 27.71 1.57 -35.42
C ARG A 226 28.52 0.68 -34.45
N LYS A 227 27.91 -0.32 -33.82
CA LYS A 227 28.61 -1.25 -32.91
C LYS A 227 29.30 -2.42 -33.62
N ILE A 228 28.88 -2.77 -34.84
CA ILE A 228 29.47 -3.90 -35.60
C ILE A 228 30.72 -3.44 -36.35
N TRP A 229 30.75 -2.22 -36.88
CA TRP A 229 31.93 -1.65 -37.57
C TRP A 229 33.12 -1.42 -36.61
N ALA A 230 32.86 -0.95 -35.39
CA ALA A 230 33.91 -0.73 -34.38
C ALA A 230 34.57 -2.04 -33.90
N LYS A 231 33.86 -3.18 -33.90
CA LYS A 231 34.42 -4.48 -33.51
C LYS A 231 35.27 -5.14 -34.60
N HIS A 232 35.05 -4.78 -35.87
CA HIS A 232 35.79 -5.38 -36.99
C HIS A 232 37.11 -4.66 -37.27
N ASN A 233 37.20 -3.35 -37.04
CA ASN A 233 38.45 -2.59 -37.24
C ASN A 233 39.45 -2.74 -36.08
N ALA A 234 39.00 -2.94 -34.85
CA ALA A 234 39.90 -3.14 -33.70
C ALA A 234 40.66 -4.49 -33.73
N ARG A 235 40.29 -5.42 -34.64
CA ARG A 235 41.00 -6.69 -34.83
C ARG A 235 42.07 -6.63 -35.95
N ALA A 236 42.11 -5.55 -36.73
CA ALA A 236 43.02 -5.40 -37.87
C ALA A 236 44.28 -4.57 -37.57
N GLU A 237 44.31 -3.84 -36.45
CA GLU A 237 45.46 -3.00 -36.05
C GLU A 237 46.25 -3.57 -34.85
N GLY A 238 46.06 -4.85 -34.54
CA GLY A 238 46.72 -5.56 -33.44
C GLY A 238 47.37 -6.87 -33.87
N ALA A 239 48.05 -6.87 -35.02
CA ALA A 239 48.98 -7.90 -35.47
C ALA A 239 50.34 -7.26 -35.73
#